data_AF-A0A951NZP6-F1
#
_entry.id   AF-A0A951NZP6-F1
#
_cell.length_a   1.000
_cell.length_b   1.000
_cell.length_c   1.000
_cell.angle_alpha   90.00
_cell.angle_beta   90.00
_cell.angle_gamma   90.00
#
_symmetry.space_group_name_H-M   'P 1'
#
loop_
_entity.id
_entity.type
_entity.pdbx_description
1 polymer ?
#
loop_
_entity_poly.entity_id
_entity_poly.type
_entity_poly.pdbx_seq_one_letter_code
_entity_poly.pdbx_strand_id
1 'polypeptide(L)'
;MIREINQGNVANRANLLEFLGEEADRRSNPDSPQQIATDYVFIGELSEAELNQLKSIAQQLKEAGAISDRVYQKIQRRAGITIQLELQLFNFAADWMRGDEAPEPERIQPVLDNLQRSGLITSDNRTKLSLDLKTGKAEDGYDIVRYLENTKIFNLRDYSRDPVIYFPQIHREVAQLLTKAGAANLSTATFKLQFLDVEEDNALISTKVDSRKYEFASHYSAARSQNHFFGMIDGEFIQLFNKILRDQKSSYRLYTVGFFSDEYGAFGLDYSRFAVLVLTEEQAKQLHRWTSSYLAIGLEDHSSAFNSDLIDSILSLIESIGLLSHLTPQQKTEGKQKIARQYINSSYELLAAFDNLLISFDWETGNLENPYQALTKRFAVASRGAFQPTEISNEFDYDQKIAGQSFVVKGVRYSTKLEFNGDWLDSAFIAFLDRVIAETVPDVKFYTLYDGLSEVGYLFLTQQQRQVLEAEKLITLEPVSTTETIEKDTSD
;
A
#
# COMPACT_ATOMS: atom_id res chain seq x y z
N MET A 1 22.60 -1.81 -33.46
CA MET A 1 22.58 -1.40 -32.04
C MET A 1 23.01 0.06 -31.86
N ILE A 2 24.30 0.43 -31.84
CA ILE A 2 24.75 1.85 -31.87
C ILE A 2 24.12 2.62 -33.03
N ARG A 3 23.94 1.96 -34.18
CA ARG A 3 23.27 2.52 -35.35
C ARG A 3 21.80 2.88 -35.11
N GLU A 4 21.05 2.13 -34.31
CA GLU A 4 19.63 2.42 -34.01
C GLU A 4 19.49 3.61 -33.05
N ILE A 5 20.38 3.71 -32.05
CA ILE A 5 20.48 4.87 -31.15
C ILE A 5 20.88 6.12 -31.95
N ASN A 6 21.91 6.01 -32.79
CA ASN A 6 22.39 7.14 -33.62
C ASN A 6 21.42 7.53 -34.75
N GLN A 7 20.49 6.65 -35.12
CA GLN A 7 19.41 6.93 -36.07
C GLN A 7 18.16 7.54 -35.39
N GLY A 8 18.16 7.67 -34.06
CA GLY A 8 17.05 8.23 -33.29
C GLY A 8 15.87 7.29 -33.10
N ASN A 9 16.02 6.00 -33.41
CA ASN A 9 14.95 5.01 -33.27
C ASN A 9 14.73 4.59 -31.80
N VAL A 10 15.70 4.88 -30.92
CA VAL A 10 15.60 4.67 -29.47
C VAL A 10 16.17 5.89 -28.75
N ALA A 11 15.43 6.44 -27.78
CA ALA A 11 15.76 7.71 -27.12
C ALA A 11 17.04 7.68 -26.25
N ASN A 12 17.40 6.52 -25.69
CA ASN A 12 18.60 6.34 -24.86
C ASN A 12 18.96 4.83 -24.75
N ARG A 13 20.07 4.50 -24.07
CA ARG A 13 20.53 3.11 -23.91
C ARG A 13 19.59 2.26 -23.03
N ALA A 14 18.96 2.84 -22.03
CA ALA A 14 18.01 2.12 -21.18
C ALA A 14 16.75 1.69 -21.93
N ASN A 15 16.16 2.57 -22.75
CA ASN A 15 15.01 2.25 -23.59
C ASN A 15 15.33 1.12 -24.59
N LEU A 16 16.59 1.03 -25.04
CA LEU A 16 17.03 -0.08 -25.90
C LEU A 16 17.01 -1.40 -25.11
N LEU A 17 17.47 -1.36 -23.86
CA LEU A 17 17.51 -2.54 -23.00
C LEU A 17 16.10 -2.98 -22.59
N GLU A 18 15.18 -2.06 -22.34
CA GLU A 18 13.75 -2.36 -22.13
C GLU A 18 13.15 -3.09 -23.34
N PHE A 19 13.39 -2.56 -24.54
CA PHE A 19 12.95 -3.22 -25.77
C PHE A 19 13.52 -4.64 -25.92
N LEU A 20 14.80 -4.84 -25.60
CA LEU A 20 15.41 -6.17 -25.59
C LEU A 20 14.80 -7.09 -24.53
N GLY A 21 14.40 -6.54 -23.38
CA GLY A 21 13.61 -7.22 -22.35
C GLY A 21 12.29 -7.74 -22.91
N GLU A 22 11.50 -6.89 -23.55
CA GLU A 22 10.23 -7.29 -24.17
C GLU A 22 10.42 -8.39 -25.22
N GLU A 23 11.47 -8.30 -26.05
CA GLU A 23 11.77 -9.35 -27.03
C GLU A 23 12.18 -10.67 -26.37
N ALA A 24 12.89 -10.62 -25.23
CA ALA A 24 13.26 -11.82 -24.46
C ALA A 24 12.04 -12.47 -23.81
N ASP A 25 11.10 -11.67 -23.30
CA ASP A 25 9.85 -12.16 -22.74
C ASP A 25 9.00 -12.85 -23.82
N ARG A 26 8.82 -12.22 -24.99
CA ARG A 26 8.08 -12.83 -26.13
C ARG A 26 8.67 -14.15 -26.60
N ARG A 27 9.99 -14.33 -26.56
CA ARG A 27 10.64 -15.61 -26.88
C ARG A 27 10.37 -16.68 -25.82
N SER A 28 10.33 -16.27 -24.56
CA SER A 28 10.15 -17.18 -23.42
C SER A 28 8.68 -17.59 -23.23
N ASN A 29 7.75 -16.68 -23.58
CA ASN A 29 6.31 -16.82 -23.36
C ASN A 29 5.51 -16.50 -24.65
N PRO A 30 5.68 -17.26 -25.75
CA PRO A 30 5.08 -16.93 -27.05
C PRO A 30 3.54 -16.96 -27.05
N ASP A 31 2.94 -17.72 -26.13
CA ASP A 31 1.49 -17.91 -26.03
C ASP A 31 0.85 -17.04 -24.94
N SER A 32 1.63 -16.28 -24.16
CA SER A 32 1.07 -15.41 -23.13
C SER A 32 0.45 -14.18 -23.78
N PRO A 33 -0.82 -13.82 -23.47
CA PRO A 33 -1.32 -12.50 -23.79
C PRO A 33 -0.37 -11.46 -23.17
N GLN A 34 -0.24 -10.29 -23.81
CA GLN A 34 0.71 -9.19 -23.49
C GLN A 34 0.51 -8.56 -22.09
N GLN A 35 0.43 -9.36 -21.04
CA GLN A 35 0.59 -8.91 -19.68
C GLN A 35 2.07 -9.00 -19.35
N ILE A 36 2.66 -7.86 -19.03
CA ILE A 36 4.02 -7.75 -18.53
C ILE A 36 4.06 -8.50 -17.20
N ALA A 37 4.47 -9.77 -17.22
CA ALA A 37 4.73 -10.53 -16.01
C ALA A 37 6.02 -9.98 -15.39
N THR A 38 5.88 -9.01 -14.48
CA THR A 38 6.99 -8.50 -13.67
C THR A 38 7.36 -9.41 -12.50
N ASP A 39 6.69 -10.55 -12.37
CA ASP A 39 6.92 -11.43 -11.23
C ASP A 39 8.33 -12.03 -11.32
N TYR A 40 9.11 -11.78 -10.28
CA TYR A 40 10.45 -12.31 -10.11
C TYR A 40 10.37 -13.84 -9.96
N VAL A 41 10.39 -14.56 -11.09
CA VAL A 41 10.47 -16.01 -11.09
C VAL A 41 11.89 -16.41 -10.72
N PHE A 42 12.07 -16.97 -9.52
CA PHE A 42 13.29 -17.67 -9.15
C PHE A 42 13.26 -19.05 -9.80
N ILE A 43 14.19 -19.32 -10.72
CA ILE A 43 14.24 -20.57 -11.49
C ILE A 43 15.20 -21.62 -10.89
N GLY A 44 15.85 -21.32 -9.77
CA GLY A 44 16.83 -22.20 -9.13
C GLY A 44 18.27 -21.89 -9.52
N GLU A 45 19.19 -22.82 -9.23
CA GLU A 45 20.60 -22.70 -9.65
C GLU A 45 20.74 -22.89 -11.16
N LEU A 46 21.41 -21.95 -11.83
CA LEU A 46 21.72 -22.07 -13.27
C LEU A 46 22.76 -23.15 -13.54
N SER A 47 22.63 -23.82 -14.67
CA SER A 47 23.75 -24.59 -15.24
C SER A 47 24.91 -23.67 -15.65
N GLU A 48 26.11 -24.23 -15.73
CA GLU A 48 27.29 -23.49 -16.19
C GLU A 48 27.10 -22.91 -17.61
N ALA A 49 26.37 -23.63 -18.47
CA ALA A 49 26.07 -23.18 -19.83
C ALA A 49 25.16 -21.93 -19.83
N GLU A 50 24.09 -21.93 -19.03
CA GLU A 50 23.17 -20.80 -18.90
C GLU A 50 23.86 -19.58 -18.30
N LEU A 51 24.68 -19.77 -17.26
CA LEU A 51 25.49 -18.70 -16.68
C LEU A 51 26.46 -18.11 -17.70
N ASN A 52 27.15 -18.94 -18.47
CA ASN A 52 28.07 -18.50 -19.53
C ASN A 52 27.33 -17.77 -20.65
N GLN A 53 26.10 -18.18 -20.98
CA GLN A 53 25.25 -17.47 -21.94
C GLN A 53 24.91 -16.07 -21.44
N LEU A 54 24.45 -15.90 -20.19
CA LEU A 54 24.15 -14.58 -19.61
C LEU A 54 25.39 -13.67 -19.62
N LYS A 55 26.56 -14.22 -19.23
CA LYS A 55 27.82 -13.46 -19.25
C LYS A 55 28.23 -13.07 -20.67
N SER A 56 27.99 -13.94 -21.66
CA SER A 56 28.25 -13.64 -23.07
C SER A 56 27.36 -12.52 -23.58
N ILE A 57 26.05 -12.55 -23.27
CA ILE A 57 25.11 -11.48 -23.63
C ILE A 57 25.57 -10.15 -23.00
N ALA A 58 25.92 -10.15 -21.71
CA ALA A 58 26.44 -8.95 -21.05
C ALA A 58 27.69 -8.39 -21.74
N GLN A 59 28.62 -9.26 -22.16
CA GLN A 59 29.83 -8.86 -22.87
C GLN A 59 29.49 -8.26 -24.25
N GLN A 60 28.53 -8.84 -24.97
CA GLN A 60 28.07 -8.30 -26.25
C GLN A 60 27.42 -6.92 -26.09
N LEU A 61 26.58 -6.74 -25.07
CA LEU A 61 26.01 -5.43 -24.75
C LEU A 61 27.09 -4.39 -24.44
N LYS A 62 28.13 -4.79 -23.70
CA LYS A 62 29.27 -3.93 -23.38
C LYS A 62 30.05 -3.53 -24.63
N GLU A 63 30.43 -4.51 -25.47
CA GLU A 63 31.18 -4.27 -26.71
C GLU A 63 30.39 -3.42 -27.70
N ALA A 64 29.07 -3.61 -27.73
CA ALA A 64 28.15 -2.80 -28.51
C ALA A 64 27.90 -1.41 -27.89
N GLY A 65 28.49 -1.09 -26.73
CA GLY A 65 28.28 0.17 -26.03
C GLY A 65 26.82 0.40 -25.61
N ALA A 66 26.03 -0.66 -25.44
CA ALA A 66 24.65 -0.60 -24.92
C ALA A 66 24.61 -0.55 -23.39
N ILE A 67 25.66 -1.03 -22.73
CA ILE A 67 25.88 -0.85 -21.28
C ILE A 67 27.28 -0.28 -21.02
N SER A 68 27.43 0.44 -19.92
CA SER A 68 28.73 0.96 -19.47
C SER A 68 29.60 -0.15 -18.87
N ASP A 69 30.89 0.15 -18.68
CA ASP A 69 31.80 -0.72 -17.92
C ASP A 69 31.27 -1.00 -16.51
N ARG A 70 30.69 0.00 -15.85
CA ARG A 70 30.17 -0.13 -14.48
C ARG A 70 28.96 -1.04 -14.44
N VAL A 71 28.00 -0.87 -15.35
CA VAL A 71 26.83 -1.75 -15.46
C VAL A 71 27.25 -3.17 -15.84
N TYR A 72 28.20 -3.33 -16.77
CA TYR A 72 28.75 -4.63 -17.11
C TYR A 72 29.34 -5.35 -15.88
N GLN A 73 30.16 -4.67 -15.08
CA GLN A 73 30.72 -5.26 -13.85
C GLN A 73 29.63 -5.63 -12.84
N LYS A 74 28.56 -4.84 -12.72
CA LYS A 74 27.40 -5.18 -11.89
C LYS A 74 26.71 -6.46 -12.37
N ILE A 75 26.48 -6.60 -13.68
CA ILE A 75 25.90 -7.82 -14.28
C ILE A 75 26.81 -9.03 -14.05
N GLN A 76 28.12 -8.90 -14.26
CA GLN A 76 29.07 -10.00 -14.06
C GLN A 76 29.07 -10.55 -12.63
N ARG A 77 28.91 -9.67 -11.62
CA ARG A 77 28.81 -10.06 -10.21
C ARG A 77 27.47 -10.70 -9.84
N ARG A 78 26.40 -10.41 -10.59
CA ARG A 78 25.02 -10.79 -10.26
C ARG A 78 24.46 -11.92 -11.14
N ALA A 79 25.11 -12.24 -12.24
CA ALA A 79 24.77 -13.37 -13.11
C ALA A 79 24.85 -14.70 -12.35
N GLY A 80 23.77 -15.49 -12.41
CA GLY A 80 23.62 -16.75 -11.68
C GLY A 80 23.26 -16.61 -10.20
N ILE A 81 23.14 -15.37 -9.71
CA ILE A 81 22.65 -15.06 -8.37
C ILE A 81 21.26 -14.46 -8.54
N THR A 82 21.19 -13.15 -8.81
CA THR A 82 19.93 -12.41 -8.99
C THR A 82 19.49 -12.31 -10.45
N ILE A 83 20.42 -12.50 -11.39
CA ILE A 83 20.13 -12.52 -12.83
C ILE A 83 20.20 -13.97 -13.28
N GLN A 84 19.04 -14.58 -13.45
CA GLN A 84 18.88 -15.98 -13.84
C GLN A 84 18.34 -16.11 -15.27
N LEU A 85 17.61 -15.10 -15.75
CA LEU A 85 17.01 -15.08 -17.08
C LEU A 85 17.58 -13.94 -17.95
N GLU A 86 17.51 -14.13 -19.26
CA GLU A 86 17.85 -13.09 -20.24
C GLU A 86 16.97 -11.84 -20.04
N LEU A 87 15.67 -12.02 -19.81
CA LEU A 87 14.74 -10.94 -19.49
C LEU A 87 15.21 -10.12 -18.27
N GLN A 88 15.58 -10.81 -17.19
CA GLN A 88 16.10 -10.15 -15.98
C GLN A 88 17.39 -9.38 -16.29
N LEU A 89 18.29 -9.95 -17.08
CA LEU A 89 19.54 -9.27 -17.48
C LEU A 89 19.23 -7.94 -18.15
N PHE A 90 18.31 -7.92 -19.11
CA PHE A 90 17.94 -6.70 -19.82
C PHE A 90 17.23 -5.69 -18.92
N ASN A 91 16.30 -6.12 -18.06
CA ASN A 91 15.62 -5.23 -17.13
C ASN A 91 16.60 -4.59 -16.13
N PHE A 92 17.46 -5.39 -15.51
CA PHE A 92 18.49 -4.87 -14.60
C PHE A 92 19.50 -3.97 -15.31
N ALA A 93 19.91 -4.35 -16.52
CA ALA A 93 20.79 -3.52 -17.33
C ALA A 93 20.12 -2.17 -17.65
N ALA A 94 18.84 -2.16 -18.03
CA ALA A 94 18.09 -0.93 -18.28
C ALA A 94 18.04 -0.06 -17.03
N ASP A 95 17.63 -0.62 -15.89
CA ASP A 95 17.54 0.09 -14.61
C ASP A 95 18.90 0.68 -14.18
N TRP A 96 19.96 -0.13 -14.22
CA TRP A 96 21.29 0.35 -13.86
C TRP A 96 21.86 1.32 -14.88
N MET A 97 21.52 1.21 -16.16
CA MET A 97 21.91 2.19 -17.16
C MET A 97 21.18 3.52 -16.98
N ARG A 98 19.90 3.52 -16.58
CA ARG A 98 19.22 4.77 -16.16
C ARG A 98 19.97 5.40 -14.99
N GLY A 99 20.39 4.59 -14.03
CA GLY A 99 21.22 5.02 -12.89
C GLY A 99 22.65 5.46 -13.24
N ASP A 100 23.27 4.88 -14.26
CA ASP A 100 24.66 5.14 -14.65
C ASP A 100 24.79 6.26 -15.71
N GLU A 101 23.72 6.55 -16.44
CA GLU A 101 23.59 7.73 -17.33
C GLU A 101 22.90 8.93 -16.65
N ALA A 102 22.28 8.74 -15.48
CA ALA A 102 21.82 9.82 -14.61
C ALA A 102 22.94 10.75 -14.06
N PRO A 103 24.18 10.29 -13.76
CA PRO A 103 25.22 11.10 -13.14
C PRO A 103 26.04 12.00 -14.04
N GLU A 104 25.55 12.37 -15.22
CA GLU A 104 26.08 13.57 -15.86
C GLU A 104 25.88 14.76 -14.89
N PRO A 105 26.95 15.46 -14.47
CA PRO A 105 26.85 16.52 -13.48
C PRO A 105 25.77 17.55 -13.82
N GLU A 106 25.57 17.80 -15.11
CA GLU A 106 24.56 18.70 -15.67
C GLU A 106 23.11 18.28 -15.35
N ARG A 107 22.84 16.97 -15.17
CA ARG A 107 21.53 16.44 -14.80
C ARG A 107 21.34 16.34 -13.28
N ILE A 108 22.41 16.06 -12.53
CA ILE A 108 22.34 15.91 -11.07
C ILE A 108 22.35 17.26 -10.35
N GLN A 109 23.09 18.27 -10.82
CA GLN A 109 23.16 19.55 -10.10
C GLN A 109 21.78 20.20 -9.90
N PRO A 110 20.88 20.30 -10.90
CA PRO A 110 19.55 20.88 -10.69
C PRO A 110 18.73 20.14 -9.64
N VAL A 111 18.87 18.82 -9.57
CA VAL A 111 18.22 17.99 -8.54
C VAL A 111 18.79 18.32 -7.17
N LEU A 112 20.10 18.29 -7.01
CA LEU A 112 20.77 18.58 -5.75
C LEU A 112 20.46 20.01 -5.27
N ASP A 113 20.37 20.97 -6.19
CA ASP A 113 19.95 22.34 -5.92
C ASP A 113 18.49 22.39 -5.47
N ASN A 114 17.62 21.57 -6.06
CA ASN A 114 16.23 21.46 -5.64
C ASN A 114 16.10 20.87 -4.24
N LEU A 115 16.78 19.75 -3.96
CA LEU A 115 16.82 19.14 -2.62
C LEU A 115 17.32 20.14 -1.57
N GLN A 116 18.37 20.90 -1.89
CA GLN A 116 18.89 21.93 -0.98
C GLN A 116 17.88 23.08 -0.78
N ARG A 117 17.28 23.60 -1.86
CA ARG A 117 16.28 24.68 -1.79
C ARG A 117 15.04 24.27 -0.99
N SER A 118 14.64 23.00 -1.07
CA SER A 118 13.54 22.44 -0.28
C SER A 118 13.93 22.10 1.17
N GLY A 119 15.19 22.31 1.55
CA GLY A 119 15.70 21.99 2.89
C GLY A 119 15.82 20.49 3.18
N LEU A 120 15.76 19.65 2.14
CA LEU A 120 15.95 18.20 2.27
C LEU A 120 17.42 17.83 2.49
N ILE A 121 18.37 18.67 2.05
CA ILE A 121 19.80 18.52 2.32
C ILE A 121 20.41 19.87 2.68
N THR A 122 21.41 19.87 3.57
CA THR A 122 22.24 21.06 3.82
C THR A 122 23.22 21.33 2.68
N SER A 123 23.79 22.54 2.64
CA SER A 123 24.84 22.92 1.67
C SER A 123 26.06 21.98 1.73
N ASP A 124 26.43 21.55 2.94
CA ASP A 124 27.54 20.63 3.17
C ASP A 124 27.20 19.24 2.64
N ASN A 125 26.00 18.73 2.94
CA ASN A 125 25.55 17.44 2.44
C ASN A 125 25.36 17.43 0.93
N ARG A 126 24.90 18.52 0.32
CA ARG A 126 24.87 18.70 -1.14
C ARG A 126 26.25 18.51 -1.75
N THR A 127 27.26 19.20 -1.19
CA THR A 127 28.63 19.14 -1.71
C THR A 127 29.21 17.73 -1.60
N LYS A 128 29.02 17.08 -0.44
CA LYS A 128 29.46 15.70 -0.21
C LYS A 128 28.75 14.71 -1.12
N LEU A 129 27.42 14.76 -1.19
CA LEU A 129 26.63 13.88 -2.06
C LEU A 129 27.04 14.06 -3.53
N SER A 130 27.24 15.29 -4.00
CA SER A 130 27.73 15.52 -5.37
C SER A 130 29.09 14.87 -5.62
N LEU A 131 30.01 14.90 -4.66
CA LEU A 131 31.31 14.25 -4.79
C LEU A 131 31.20 12.73 -4.74
N ASP A 132 30.39 12.21 -3.83
CA ASP A 132 30.22 10.77 -3.62
C ASP A 132 29.48 10.11 -4.79
N LEU A 133 28.52 10.81 -5.42
CA LEU A 133 27.92 10.37 -6.69
C LEU A 133 28.96 10.36 -7.83
N LYS A 134 29.79 11.41 -7.97
CA LYS A 134 30.84 11.49 -9.00
C LYS A 134 31.92 10.42 -8.84
N THR A 135 32.23 10.04 -7.60
CA THR A 135 33.27 9.06 -7.29
C THR A 135 32.74 7.63 -7.14
N GLY A 136 31.42 7.42 -7.32
CA GLY A 136 30.78 6.13 -7.16
C GLY A 136 30.72 5.63 -5.72
N LYS A 137 30.87 6.51 -4.72
CA LYS A 137 30.71 6.18 -3.30
C LYS A 137 29.26 6.19 -2.83
N ALA A 138 28.38 6.87 -3.55
CA ALA A 138 26.94 6.78 -3.37
C ALA A 138 26.36 6.15 -4.64
N GLU A 139 25.91 4.89 -4.55
CA GLU A 139 25.47 4.13 -5.72
C GLU A 139 23.97 3.83 -5.75
N ASP A 140 23.32 3.84 -4.60
CA ASP A 140 21.93 3.43 -4.45
C ASP A 140 21.13 4.36 -3.52
N GLY A 141 19.87 4.03 -3.36
CA GLY A 141 18.96 4.75 -2.47
C GLY A 141 19.41 4.77 -1.01
N TYR A 142 20.05 3.70 -0.53
CA TYR A 142 20.52 3.59 0.84
C TYR A 142 21.67 4.59 1.11
N ASP A 143 22.60 4.73 0.17
CA ASP A 143 23.67 5.72 0.28
C ASP A 143 23.13 7.15 0.21
N ILE A 144 22.23 7.41 -0.73
CA ILE A 144 21.61 8.72 -0.96
C ILE A 144 20.88 9.25 0.29
N VAL A 145 20.09 8.39 0.94
CA VAL A 145 19.25 8.77 2.08
C VAL A 145 20.09 9.26 3.28
N ARG A 146 21.37 8.90 3.36
CA ARG A 146 22.30 9.34 4.42
C ARG A 146 22.58 10.85 4.40
N TYR A 147 22.34 11.51 3.29
CA TYR A 147 22.60 12.95 3.12
C TYR A 147 21.35 13.78 3.41
N LEU A 148 20.19 13.15 3.53
CA LEU A 148 18.92 13.82 3.81
C LEU A 148 18.85 14.28 5.26
N GLU A 149 18.35 15.50 5.45
CA GLU A 149 18.01 16.04 6.77
C GLU A 149 16.79 15.30 7.35
N ASN A 150 16.61 15.40 8.67
CA ASN A 150 15.49 14.81 9.40
C ASN A 150 15.20 13.34 9.07
N THR A 151 16.27 12.58 8.87
CA THR A 151 16.23 11.19 8.47
C THR A 151 16.91 10.30 9.50
N LYS A 152 16.37 9.09 9.69
CA LYS A 152 16.99 8.03 10.48
C LYS A 152 16.98 6.74 9.68
N ILE A 153 18.15 6.15 9.49
CA ILE A 153 18.31 4.82 8.89
C ILE A 153 18.34 3.79 10.02
N PHE A 154 17.56 2.74 9.84
CA PHE A 154 17.50 1.57 10.70
C PHE A 154 18.08 0.37 9.97
N ASN A 155 18.89 -0.40 10.69
CA ASN A 155 19.38 -1.69 10.27
C ASN A 155 19.07 -2.67 11.40
N LEU A 156 18.07 -3.54 11.24
CA LEU A 156 17.61 -4.47 12.26
C LEU A 156 18.71 -5.43 12.74
N ARG A 157 19.79 -5.60 11.97
CA ARG A 157 20.98 -6.38 12.37
C ARG A 157 21.74 -5.74 13.53
N ASP A 158 21.60 -4.43 13.72
CA ASP A 158 22.22 -3.68 14.81
C ASP A 158 21.38 -3.73 16.10
N TYR A 159 20.18 -4.33 16.04
CA TYR A 159 19.25 -4.45 17.16
C TYR A 159 19.22 -5.87 17.74
N SER A 160 18.60 -6.00 18.92
CA SER A 160 18.23 -7.31 19.47
C SER A 160 17.36 -8.08 18.47
N ARG A 161 17.48 -9.41 18.42
CA ARG A 161 16.54 -10.27 17.67
C ARG A 161 15.19 -10.43 18.37
N ASP A 162 15.08 -9.99 19.63
CA ASP A 162 13.84 -10.04 20.40
C ASP A 162 12.96 -8.81 20.11
N PRO A 163 11.77 -8.97 19.50
CA PRO A 163 10.87 -7.87 19.18
C PRO A 163 10.40 -7.10 20.40
N VAL A 164 10.34 -7.71 21.59
CA VAL A 164 10.02 -6.99 22.83
C VAL A 164 11.03 -5.88 23.13
N ILE A 165 12.27 -6.04 22.68
CA ILE A 165 13.36 -5.10 22.92
C ILE A 165 13.45 -4.07 21.80
N TYR A 166 13.51 -4.52 20.53
CA TYR A 166 13.82 -3.60 19.44
C TYR A 166 12.63 -2.75 18.99
N PHE A 167 11.38 -3.23 19.08
CA PHE A 167 10.20 -2.44 18.70
C PHE A 167 10.10 -1.13 19.51
N PRO A 168 10.09 -1.17 20.86
CA PRO A 168 10.05 0.06 21.65
C PRO A 168 11.29 0.94 21.46
N GLN A 169 12.44 0.35 21.14
CA GLN A 169 13.66 1.12 20.85
C GLN A 169 13.50 1.94 19.56
N ILE A 170 13.06 1.32 18.47
CA ILE A 170 12.83 2.00 17.19
C ILE A 170 11.80 3.12 17.35
N HIS A 171 10.70 2.88 18.07
CA HIS A 171 9.70 3.92 18.35
C HIS A 171 10.30 5.10 19.14
N ARG A 172 11.19 4.85 20.12
CA ARG A 172 11.89 5.93 20.83
C ARG A 172 12.83 6.71 19.92
N GLU A 173 13.55 6.04 19.03
CA GLU A 173 14.45 6.70 18.08
C GLU A 173 13.68 7.56 17.07
N VAL A 174 12.50 7.11 16.62
CA VAL A 174 11.58 7.90 15.79
C VAL A 174 11.01 9.10 16.56
N ALA A 175 10.63 8.92 17.83
CA ALA A 175 10.16 10.03 18.68
C ALA A 175 11.26 11.11 18.88
N GLN A 176 12.52 10.68 19.04
CA GLN A 176 13.67 11.59 19.10
C GLN A 176 13.89 12.33 17.78
N LEU A 177 13.76 11.64 16.65
CA LEU A 177 13.84 12.23 15.32
C LEU A 177 12.80 13.35 15.15
N LEU A 178 11.54 13.08 15.50
CA LEU A 178 10.46 14.07 15.45
C LEU A 178 10.70 15.27 16.36
N THR A 179 11.22 15.03 17.57
CA THR A 179 11.58 16.09 18.52
C THR A 179 12.72 16.96 17.98
N LYS A 180 13.76 16.34 17.41
CA LYS A 180 14.89 17.04 16.79
C LYS A 180 14.45 17.87 15.57
N ALA A 181 13.55 17.34 14.75
CA ALA A 181 13.00 18.03 13.60
C ALA A 181 12.04 19.19 13.98
N GLY A 182 11.67 19.31 15.26
CA GLY A 182 10.67 20.27 15.70
C GLY A 182 9.24 19.94 15.23
N ALA A 183 9.00 18.71 14.79
CA ALA A 183 7.72 18.27 14.25
C ALA A 183 6.69 17.95 15.35
N ALA A 184 7.16 17.45 16.50
CA ALA A 184 6.38 17.18 17.71
C ALA A 184 7.29 17.10 18.94
N ASN A 185 6.80 17.44 20.13
CA ASN A 185 7.54 17.19 21.37
C ASN A 185 7.14 15.84 21.97
N LEU A 186 7.96 14.80 21.73
CA LEU A 186 7.73 13.44 22.20
C LEU A 186 8.79 12.95 23.19
N SER A 187 9.55 13.88 23.77
CA SER A 187 10.67 13.58 24.66
C SER A 187 10.30 12.76 25.91
N THR A 188 9.04 12.84 26.36
CA THR A 188 8.51 12.11 27.52
C THR A 188 7.65 10.91 27.14
N ALA A 189 7.46 10.64 25.84
CA ALA A 189 6.63 9.55 25.37
C ALA A 189 7.22 8.20 25.80
N THR A 190 6.40 7.37 26.43
CA THR A 190 6.75 5.99 26.76
C THR A 190 5.96 5.05 25.86
N PHE A 191 6.64 4.13 25.20
CA PHE A 191 6.03 3.17 24.29
C PHE A 191 5.88 1.81 24.98
N LYS A 192 4.67 1.26 24.95
CA LYS A 192 4.35 -0.07 25.49
C LYS A 192 3.93 -0.97 24.34
N LEU A 193 4.56 -2.14 24.26
CA LEU A 193 4.28 -3.17 23.29
C LEU A 193 3.41 -4.26 23.90
N GLN A 194 2.40 -4.71 23.14
CA GLN A 194 1.59 -5.87 23.44
C GLN A 194 1.40 -6.67 22.14
N PHE A 195 1.70 -7.96 22.14
CA PHE A 195 1.33 -8.82 21.02
C PHE A 195 -0.15 -9.20 21.11
N LEU A 196 -0.89 -9.04 20.02
CA LEU A 196 -2.34 -9.27 19.99
C LEU A 196 -2.68 -10.71 19.60
N ASP A 197 -2.03 -11.19 18.54
CA ASP A 197 -2.15 -12.56 18.04
C ASP A 197 -0.79 -13.01 17.52
N VAL A 198 -0.37 -14.21 17.94
CA VAL A 198 0.90 -14.82 17.52
C VAL A 198 0.75 -15.45 16.13
N GLU A 199 -0.46 -15.82 15.72
CA GLU A 199 -0.70 -16.42 14.40
C GLU A 199 -0.72 -15.38 13.28
N GLU A 200 -1.23 -14.17 13.57
CA GLU A 200 -1.29 -13.05 12.61
C GLU A 200 -0.03 -12.16 12.64
N ASP A 201 0.94 -12.49 13.50
CA ASP A 201 2.13 -11.70 13.78
C ASP A 201 1.79 -10.18 13.94
N ASN A 202 0.81 -9.86 14.80
CA ASN A 202 0.33 -8.49 15.03
C ASN A 202 0.79 -7.91 16.37
N ALA A 203 1.34 -6.69 16.34
CA ALA A 203 1.83 -5.98 17.51
C ALA A 203 1.05 -4.68 17.74
N LEU A 204 0.52 -4.51 18.96
CA LEU A 204 -0.07 -3.26 19.43
C LEU A 204 1.02 -2.43 20.13
N ILE A 205 1.29 -1.26 19.58
CA ILE A 205 2.07 -0.24 20.26
C ILE A 205 1.13 0.82 20.84
N SER A 206 1.44 1.26 22.07
CA SER A 206 0.68 2.33 22.72
C SER A 206 1.60 3.34 23.37
N THR A 207 1.17 4.60 23.35
CA THR A 207 1.86 5.69 24.03
C THR A 207 0.87 6.71 24.58
N LYS A 208 1.36 7.60 25.43
CA LYS A 208 0.60 8.75 25.93
C LYS A 208 1.38 10.01 25.59
N VAL A 209 0.71 10.93 24.90
CA VAL A 209 1.23 12.27 24.60
C VAL A 209 0.25 13.26 25.21
N ASP A 210 0.75 14.11 26.09
CA ASP A 210 -0.05 14.98 26.95
C ASP A 210 -1.10 14.18 27.75
N SER A 211 -2.39 14.46 27.56
CA SER A 211 -3.50 13.73 28.19
C SER A 211 -4.04 12.57 27.34
N ARG A 212 -3.72 12.51 26.04
CA ARG A 212 -4.31 11.56 25.09
C ARG A 212 -3.47 10.28 24.99
N LYS A 213 -4.18 9.14 24.97
CA LYS A 213 -3.60 7.83 24.69
C LYS A 213 -3.69 7.57 23.19
N TYR A 214 -2.59 7.11 22.61
CA TYR A 214 -2.51 6.70 21.22
C TYR A 214 -2.18 5.22 21.16
N GLU A 215 -2.79 4.53 20.20
CA GLU A 215 -2.62 3.12 19.94
C GLU A 215 -2.48 2.91 18.42
N PHE A 216 -1.68 1.93 18.03
CA PHE A 216 -1.61 1.47 16.65
C PHE A 216 -1.24 -0.01 16.63
N ALA A 217 -1.99 -0.80 15.85
CA ALA A 217 -1.65 -2.19 15.59
C ALA A 217 -0.94 -2.26 14.24
N SER A 218 0.26 -2.83 14.22
CA SER A 218 1.03 -3.06 13.00
C SER A 218 1.43 -4.52 12.89
N HIS A 219 1.46 -5.03 11.66
CA HIS A 219 2.08 -6.32 11.40
C HIS A 219 3.58 -6.28 11.71
N TYR A 220 4.10 -7.39 12.20
CA TYR A 220 5.51 -7.65 12.33
C TYR A 220 5.82 -9.04 11.80
N SER A 221 7.08 -9.37 11.61
CA SER A 221 7.47 -10.75 11.42
C SER A 221 8.67 -11.03 12.29
N ALA A 222 8.57 -12.00 13.20
CA ALA A 222 9.72 -12.39 14.01
C ALA A 222 10.76 -13.14 13.17
N ALA A 223 12.03 -13.01 13.53
CA ALA A 223 13.10 -13.86 13.03
C ALA A 223 12.79 -15.36 13.29
N ARG A 224 12.25 -16.09 12.29
CA ARG A 224 11.90 -17.52 12.45
C ARG A 224 13.11 -18.46 12.41
N SER A 225 14.26 -18.02 11.89
CA SER A 225 15.50 -18.80 11.88
C SER A 225 16.73 -17.96 12.26
N GLN A 226 17.74 -18.61 12.84
CA GLN A 226 18.95 -17.93 13.32
C GLN A 226 19.86 -17.40 12.20
N ASN A 227 19.69 -17.87 10.96
CA ASN A 227 20.70 -17.71 9.92
C ASN A 227 20.33 -16.70 8.83
N HIS A 228 19.04 -16.39 8.58
CA HIS A 228 18.68 -15.65 7.36
C HIS A 228 17.59 -14.57 7.49
N PHE A 229 16.82 -14.52 8.57
CA PHE A 229 15.74 -13.53 8.69
C PHE A 229 15.87 -12.78 10.03
N PHE A 230 16.04 -11.46 9.97
CA PHE A 230 16.21 -10.59 11.15
C PHE A 230 14.89 -10.05 11.70
N GLY A 231 13.78 -10.51 11.14
CA GLY A 231 12.46 -9.94 11.37
C GLY A 231 12.12 -8.82 10.41
N MET A 232 10.85 -8.44 10.40
CA MET A 232 10.31 -7.33 9.62
C MET A 232 9.44 -6.46 10.55
N ILE A 233 9.60 -5.15 10.43
CA ILE A 233 8.60 -4.19 10.91
C ILE A 233 7.91 -3.68 9.66
N ASP A 234 6.60 -3.84 9.59
CA ASP A 234 5.84 -3.29 8.49
C ASP A 234 5.99 -1.76 8.48
N GLY A 235 6.09 -1.17 7.28
CA GLY A 235 6.22 0.26 7.08
C GLY A 235 5.12 1.06 7.78
N GLU A 236 3.94 0.46 8.00
CA GLU A 236 2.82 1.08 8.70
C GLU A 236 3.07 1.46 10.16
N PHE A 237 4.14 0.97 10.81
CA PHE A 237 4.41 1.30 12.22
C PHE A 237 4.53 2.82 12.48
N ILE A 238 4.88 3.60 11.46
CA ILE A 238 4.96 5.07 11.54
C ILE A 238 3.59 5.73 11.75
N GLN A 239 2.49 5.02 11.47
CA GLN A 239 1.15 5.60 11.50
C GLN A 239 0.67 5.98 12.91
N LEU A 240 1.23 5.34 13.96
CA LEU A 240 1.07 5.85 15.33
C LEU A 240 1.50 7.32 15.44
N PHE A 241 2.66 7.64 14.88
CA PHE A 241 3.22 9.00 14.94
C PHE A 241 2.47 9.93 14.00
N ASN A 242 2.10 9.50 12.80
CA ASN A 242 1.30 10.33 11.90
C ASN A 242 -0.07 10.66 12.51
N LYS A 243 -0.67 9.76 13.30
CA LYS A 243 -1.87 10.06 14.10
C LYS A 243 -1.62 11.16 15.15
N ILE A 244 -0.50 11.09 15.87
CA ILE A 244 -0.11 12.14 16.84
C ILE A 244 0.13 13.48 16.13
N LEU A 245 0.88 13.48 15.03
CA LEU A 245 1.18 14.67 14.24
C LEU A 245 -0.08 15.31 13.66
N ARG A 246 -1.03 14.49 13.20
CA ARG A 246 -2.33 14.93 12.71
C ARG A 246 -3.15 15.63 13.79
N ASP A 247 -3.25 15.03 14.98
CA ASP A 247 -3.95 15.63 16.13
C ASP A 247 -3.29 16.96 16.57
N GLN A 248 -1.97 17.06 16.46
CA GLN A 248 -1.21 18.28 16.72
C GLN A 248 -1.25 19.29 15.57
N LYS A 249 -1.94 18.98 14.46
CA LYS A 249 -1.98 19.79 13.23
C LYS A 249 -0.58 20.14 12.70
N SER A 250 0.37 19.22 12.87
CA SER A 250 1.72 19.39 12.36
C SER A 250 1.71 19.35 10.83
N SER A 251 2.51 20.21 10.20
CA SER A 251 2.74 20.19 8.76
C SER A 251 3.67 19.08 8.29
N TYR A 252 4.16 18.26 9.22
CA TYR A 252 5.07 17.15 8.97
C TYR A 252 4.33 15.82 9.00
N ARG A 253 4.82 14.87 8.20
CA ARG A 253 4.49 13.44 8.29
C ARG A 253 5.78 12.63 8.27
N LEU A 254 5.71 11.46 8.88
CA LEU A 254 6.71 10.42 8.72
C LEU A 254 6.49 9.70 7.41
N TYR A 255 7.58 9.28 6.79
CA TYR A 255 7.62 8.44 5.61
C TYR A 255 8.58 7.29 5.84
N THR A 256 8.26 6.09 5.37
CA THR A 256 9.19 4.98 5.30
C THR A 256 9.81 4.87 3.92
N VAL A 257 11.09 4.49 3.89
CA VAL A 257 11.82 4.16 2.67
C VAL A 257 12.41 2.77 2.81
N GLY A 258 11.96 1.87 1.93
CA GLY A 258 12.54 0.54 1.78
C GLY A 258 13.80 0.58 0.91
N PHE A 259 14.77 -0.27 1.21
CA PHE A 259 15.97 -0.42 0.41
C PHE A 259 16.00 -1.76 -0.30
N PHE A 260 16.50 -1.80 -1.52
CA PHE A 260 16.69 -3.05 -2.24
C PHE A 260 18.09 -3.62 -1.98
N SER A 261 18.19 -4.94 -1.90
CA SER A 261 19.46 -5.65 -1.73
C SER A 261 19.45 -6.95 -2.53
N ASP A 262 20.64 -7.39 -2.92
CA ASP A 262 20.93 -8.69 -3.53
C ASP A 262 21.62 -9.65 -2.55
N GLU A 263 21.79 -9.25 -1.29
CA GLU A 263 22.54 -10.03 -0.29
C GLU A 263 22.00 -11.45 -0.06
N TYR A 264 20.72 -11.68 -0.36
CA TYR A 264 20.07 -12.99 -0.20
C TYR A 264 19.95 -13.79 -1.50
N GLY A 265 20.73 -13.42 -2.51
CA GLY A 265 20.76 -14.17 -3.77
C GLY A 265 19.64 -13.81 -4.75
N ALA A 266 18.69 -12.96 -4.36
CA ALA A 266 17.69 -12.34 -5.24
C ALA A 266 17.65 -10.84 -4.96
N PHE A 267 17.50 -10.01 -6.00
CA PHE A 267 17.29 -8.59 -5.82
C PHE A 267 15.86 -8.37 -5.34
N GLY A 268 15.71 -7.85 -4.13
CA GLY A 268 14.40 -7.61 -3.53
C GLY A 268 14.50 -6.58 -2.42
N LEU A 269 13.35 -6.26 -1.83
CA LEU A 269 13.32 -5.40 -0.66
C LEU A 269 14.07 -6.07 0.50
N ASP A 270 15.07 -5.36 1.03
CA ASP A 270 15.80 -5.74 2.21
C ASP A 270 15.05 -5.28 3.45
N TYR A 271 14.16 -6.11 3.96
CA TYR A 271 13.39 -5.84 5.16
C TYR A 271 14.24 -5.62 6.42
N SER A 272 15.54 -5.94 6.39
CA SER A 272 16.44 -5.64 7.51
C SER A 272 16.91 -4.19 7.52
N ARG A 273 16.77 -3.43 6.43
CA ARG A 273 17.18 -2.03 6.35
C ARG A 273 16.05 -1.16 5.82
N PHE A 274 15.77 -0.08 6.54
CA PHE A 274 14.79 0.92 6.11
C PHE A 274 15.17 2.28 6.67
N ALA A 275 14.59 3.34 6.12
CA ALA A 275 14.71 4.67 6.69
C ALA A 275 13.35 5.26 7.04
N VAL A 276 13.37 6.15 8.03
CA VAL A 276 12.25 7.01 8.38
C VAL A 276 12.67 8.46 8.14
N LEU A 277 11.83 9.19 7.40
CA LEU A 277 12.03 10.60 7.10
C LEU A 277 10.91 11.43 7.70
N VAL A 278 11.22 12.64 8.19
CA VAL A 278 10.22 13.63 8.61
C VAL A 278 10.14 14.72 7.55
N LEU A 279 9.05 14.74 6.79
CA LEU A 279 8.90 15.62 5.63
C LEU A 279 7.63 16.46 5.74
N THR A 280 7.68 17.69 5.23
CA THR A 280 6.45 18.42 4.84
C THR A 280 5.89 17.87 3.53
N GLU A 281 4.64 18.21 3.22
CA GLU A 281 4.01 17.78 1.95
C GLU A 281 4.84 18.23 0.73
N GLU A 282 5.29 19.49 0.73
CA GLU A 282 6.13 20.02 -0.35
C GLU A 282 7.47 19.30 -0.43
N GLN A 283 8.11 19.01 0.70
CA GLN A 283 9.35 18.21 0.71
C GLN A 283 9.13 16.80 0.15
N ALA A 284 8.03 16.15 0.51
CA ALA A 284 7.69 14.83 0.00
C ALA A 284 7.44 14.84 -1.52
N LYS A 285 6.72 15.84 -2.04
CA LYS A 285 6.52 16.02 -3.50
C LYS A 285 7.85 16.18 -4.23
N GLN A 286 8.77 16.99 -3.70
CA GLN A 286 10.08 17.22 -4.32
C GLN A 286 10.95 15.97 -4.28
N LEU A 287 10.93 15.23 -3.17
CA LEU A 287 11.65 13.96 -3.05
C LEU A 287 11.08 12.92 -4.01
N HIS A 288 9.77 12.72 -4.05
CA HIS A 288 9.10 11.74 -4.91
C HIS A 288 9.38 11.98 -6.41
N ARG A 289 9.36 13.24 -6.87
CA ARG A 289 9.72 13.60 -8.25
C ARG A 289 11.12 13.15 -8.65
N TRP A 290 12.04 13.11 -7.69
CA TRP A 290 13.40 12.66 -7.93
C TRP A 290 13.57 11.14 -7.77
N THR A 291 12.92 10.57 -6.76
CA THR A 291 13.24 9.22 -6.29
C THR A 291 12.29 8.16 -6.78
N SER A 292 11.30 8.48 -7.61
CA SER A 292 10.36 7.50 -8.19
C SER A 292 11.04 6.32 -8.88
N SER A 293 12.32 6.44 -9.26
CA SER A 293 13.16 5.38 -9.82
C SER A 293 14.19 4.76 -8.87
N TYR A 294 14.40 5.32 -7.66
CA TYR A 294 15.50 4.92 -6.76
C TYR A 294 15.08 4.62 -5.32
N LEU A 295 13.99 5.21 -4.83
CA LEU A 295 13.47 4.98 -3.48
C LEU A 295 12.01 4.57 -3.56
N ALA A 296 11.69 3.45 -2.94
CA ALA A 296 10.31 3.11 -2.61
C ALA A 296 9.91 3.92 -1.37
N ILE A 297 9.39 5.13 -1.60
CA ILE A 297 8.83 5.99 -0.56
C ILE A 297 7.31 5.81 -0.51
N GLY A 298 6.77 5.59 0.69
CA GLY A 298 5.32 5.54 0.90
C GLY A 298 4.62 6.86 0.53
N LEU A 299 3.33 6.80 0.24
CA LEU A 299 2.48 7.99 0.13
C LEU A 299 1.80 8.24 1.48
N GLU A 300 1.74 9.50 1.89
CA GLU A 300 1.16 9.87 3.18
C GLU A 300 0.21 11.04 3.02
N ASP A 301 -0.91 10.95 3.74
CA ASP A 301 -1.91 12.02 3.79
C ASP A 301 -1.50 13.11 4.78
N HIS A 302 -1.29 14.32 4.26
CA HIS A 302 -1.01 15.53 5.04
C HIS A 302 -2.28 16.22 5.54
N SER A 303 -3.46 15.77 5.11
CA SER A 303 -4.73 16.24 5.63
C SER A 303 -4.78 16.08 7.15
N SER A 304 -5.33 17.10 7.80
CA SER A 304 -5.70 17.06 9.22
C SER A 304 -7.20 16.85 9.42
N ALA A 305 -7.93 16.50 8.36
CA ALA A 305 -9.39 16.39 8.39
C ALA A 305 -9.83 15.30 9.38
N PHE A 306 -9.37 14.06 9.22
CA PHE A 306 -9.71 12.93 10.10
C PHE A 306 -8.79 12.83 11.32
N ASN A 307 -8.72 13.90 12.13
CA ASN A 307 -8.08 13.84 13.44
C ASN A 307 -8.99 13.16 14.48
N SER A 308 -8.44 12.81 15.64
CA SER A 308 -9.18 12.03 16.65
C SER A 308 -10.40 12.79 17.20
N ASP A 309 -10.38 14.12 17.28
CA ASP A 309 -11.54 14.91 17.76
C ASP A 309 -12.72 14.81 16.79
N LEU A 310 -12.44 14.87 15.48
CA LEU A 310 -13.46 14.65 14.46
C LEU A 310 -13.98 13.21 14.52
N ILE A 311 -13.10 12.22 14.64
CA ILE A 311 -13.49 10.82 14.79
C ILE A 311 -14.43 10.63 15.99
N ASP A 312 -14.09 11.19 17.15
CA ASP A 312 -14.94 11.14 18.36
C ASP A 312 -16.31 11.81 18.13
N SER A 313 -16.33 12.90 17.37
CA SER A 313 -17.55 13.63 17.00
C SER A 313 -18.44 12.80 16.06
N ILE A 314 -17.85 12.17 15.04
CA ILE A 314 -18.54 11.26 14.12
C ILE A 314 -19.08 10.05 14.88
N LEU A 315 -18.28 9.45 15.77
CA LEU A 315 -18.72 8.33 16.61
C LEU A 315 -19.94 8.69 17.47
N SER A 316 -19.91 9.89 18.05
CA SER A 316 -21.04 10.43 18.82
C SER A 316 -22.28 10.65 17.94
N LEU A 317 -22.10 11.18 16.73
CA LEU A 317 -23.17 11.37 15.76
C LEU A 317 -23.82 10.04 15.34
N ILE A 318 -23.03 9.07 14.88
CA ILE A 318 -23.58 7.78 14.41
C ILE A 318 -24.29 7.02 15.53
N GLU A 319 -23.83 7.17 16.78
CA GLU A 319 -24.52 6.64 17.95
C GLU A 319 -25.85 7.37 18.21
N SER A 320 -25.87 8.70 18.10
CA SER A 320 -27.06 9.52 18.34
C SER A 320 -28.19 9.30 17.32
N ILE A 321 -27.86 9.02 16.05
CA ILE A 321 -28.84 8.72 15.01
C ILE A 321 -29.27 7.25 15.02
N GLY A 322 -28.82 6.47 16.01
CA GLY A 322 -29.19 5.07 16.20
C GLY A 322 -28.56 4.11 15.19
N LEU A 323 -27.48 4.51 14.50
CA LEU A 323 -26.82 3.68 13.49
C LEU A 323 -26.21 2.41 14.09
N LEU A 324 -25.76 2.49 15.34
CA LEU A 324 -25.16 1.39 16.11
C LEU A 324 -26.16 0.70 17.06
N SER A 325 -27.46 1.00 16.96
CA SER A 325 -28.46 0.57 17.95
C SER A 325 -28.67 -0.95 18.02
N HIS A 326 -28.40 -1.66 16.93
CA HIS A 326 -28.50 -3.13 16.85
C HIS A 326 -27.26 -3.86 17.37
N LEU A 327 -26.14 -3.15 17.55
CA LEU A 327 -24.90 -3.74 18.01
C LEU A 327 -24.91 -3.94 19.52
N THR A 328 -24.35 -5.07 19.96
CA THR A 328 -24.14 -5.32 21.40
C THR A 328 -23.11 -4.34 21.97
N PRO A 329 -23.10 -4.11 23.30
CA PRO A 329 -22.07 -3.29 23.93
C PRO A 329 -20.64 -3.76 23.61
N GLN A 330 -20.43 -5.08 23.54
CA GLN A 330 -19.13 -5.66 23.18
C GLN A 330 -18.73 -5.30 21.75
N GLN A 331 -19.62 -5.47 20.77
CA GLN A 331 -19.35 -5.11 19.37
C GLN A 331 -19.03 -3.62 19.21
N LYS A 332 -19.74 -2.75 19.94
CA LYS A 332 -19.44 -1.32 19.97
C LYS A 332 -18.04 -1.04 20.55
N THR A 333 -17.68 -1.72 21.65
CA THR A 333 -16.36 -1.59 22.26
C THR A 333 -15.25 -2.08 21.32
N GLU A 334 -15.44 -3.24 20.68
CA GLU A 334 -14.50 -3.80 19.71
C GLU A 334 -14.32 -2.88 18.50
N GLY A 335 -15.40 -2.33 17.93
CA GLY A 335 -15.31 -1.36 16.84
C GLY A 335 -14.58 -0.07 17.25
N LYS A 336 -14.87 0.48 18.43
CA LYS A 336 -14.13 1.63 18.98
C LYS A 336 -12.63 1.30 19.20
N GLN A 337 -12.30 0.07 19.59
CA GLN A 337 -10.91 -0.37 19.71
C GLN A 337 -10.23 -0.53 18.35
N LYS A 338 -10.90 -1.07 17.33
CA LYS A 338 -10.38 -1.15 15.95
C LYS A 338 -10.02 0.24 15.43
N ILE A 339 -10.93 1.21 15.58
CA ILE A 339 -10.71 2.63 15.23
C ILE A 339 -9.52 3.22 16.00
N ALA A 340 -9.43 2.96 17.31
CA ALA A 340 -8.34 3.48 18.13
C ALA A 340 -6.96 2.96 17.68
N ARG A 341 -6.91 1.72 17.14
CA ARG A 341 -5.68 1.01 16.74
C ARG A 341 -5.33 1.14 15.27
N GLN A 342 -6.16 1.81 14.47
CA GLN A 342 -5.94 2.02 13.03
C GLN A 342 -5.68 3.50 12.73
N TYR A 343 -5.15 3.75 11.53
CA TYR A 343 -4.97 5.08 10.96
C TYR A 343 -6.12 5.37 10.01
N ILE A 344 -7.18 5.97 10.56
CA ILE A 344 -8.42 6.23 9.83
C ILE A 344 -8.28 7.47 8.95
N ASN A 345 -8.43 7.31 7.64
CA ASN A 345 -8.31 8.36 6.63
C ASN A 345 -9.63 8.70 5.95
N SER A 346 -10.65 7.85 6.13
CA SER A 346 -11.97 8.06 5.52
C SER A 346 -13.11 7.67 6.47
N SER A 347 -14.29 8.21 6.19
CA SER A 347 -15.52 7.82 6.89
C SER A 347 -15.88 6.35 6.64
N TYR A 348 -15.51 5.81 5.48
CA TYR A 348 -15.71 4.39 5.15
C TYR A 348 -15.00 3.49 6.16
N GLU A 349 -13.71 3.72 6.42
CA GLU A 349 -12.92 2.93 7.37
C GLU A 349 -13.52 2.98 8.78
N LEU A 350 -14.02 4.16 9.19
CA LEU A 350 -14.71 4.33 10.47
C LEU A 350 -15.97 3.47 10.56
N LEU A 351 -16.79 3.45 9.50
CA LEU A 351 -18.02 2.64 9.45
C LEU A 351 -17.71 1.14 9.35
N ALA A 352 -16.68 0.77 8.58
CA ALA A 352 -16.23 -0.60 8.39
C ALA A 352 -15.67 -1.24 9.69
N ALA A 353 -15.20 -0.42 10.64
CA ALA A 353 -14.70 -0.91 11.92
C ALA A 353 -15.77 -1.56 12.82
N PHE A 354 -17.06 -1.32 12.57
CA PHE A 354 -18.15 -1.93 13.33
C PHE A 354 -18.72 -3.15 12.60
N ASP A 355 -18.54 -4.32 13.20
CA ASP A 355 -19.04 -5.57 12.61
C ASP A 355 -20.55 -5.52 12.41
N ASN A 356 -21.01 -5.93 11.22
CA ASN A 356 -22.42 -5.89 10.81
C ASN A 356 -23.05 -4.49 10.74
N LEU A 357 -22.24 -3.43 10.70
CA LEU A 357 -22.73 -2.11 10.32
C LEU A 357 -22.70 -1.95 8.80
N LEU A 358 -21.52 -2.13 8.20
CA LEU A 358 -21.27 -2.01 6.78
C LEU A 358 -21.00 -3.39 6.18
N ILE A 359 -21.63 -3.70 5.05
CA ILE A 359 -21.39 -4.95 4.34
C ILE A 359 -20.44 -4.67 3.19
N SER A 360 -19.19 -5.10 3.36
CA SER A 360 -18.19 -5.13 2.28
C SER A 360 -17.84 -6.59 1.97
N PHE A 361 -17.72 -6.93 0.69
CA PHE A 361 -17.34 -8.25 0.21
C PHE A 361 -16.79 -8.16 -1.21
N ASP A 362 -15.96 -9.14 -1.57
CA ASP A 362 -15.50 -9.33 -2.94
C ASP A 362 -16.53 -10.15 -3.72
N TRP A 363 -16.78 -9.76 -4.97
CA TRP A 363 -17.61 -10.50 -5.91
C TRP A 363 -16.91 -11.77 -6.39
N GLU A 364 -15.58 -11.80 -6.36
CA GLU A 364 -14.76 -12.98 -6.59
C GLU A 364 -14.67 -13.81 -5.31
N THR A 365 -15.45 -14.89 -5.23
CA THR A 365 -15.67 -15.63 -3.98
C THR A 365 -15.01 -17.00 -3.93
N GLY A 366 -13.94 -17.21 -4.71
CA GLY A 366 -13.21 -18.45 -5.10
C GLY A 366 -13.30 -19.74 -4.27
N ASN A 367 -13.75 -19.68 -3.02
CA ASN A 367 -13.74 -20.75 -2.03
C ASN A 367 -15.05 -20.89 -1.21
N LEU A 368 -16.13 -20.15 -1.51
CA LEU A 368 -17.38 -20.24 -0.75
C LEU A 368 -18.33 -21.29 -1.33
N GLU A 369 -18.71 -22.28 -0.52
CA GLU A 369 -19.69 -23.32 -0.91
C GLU A 369 -21.10 -22.76 -1.12
N ASN A 370 -21.50 -21.74 -0.34
CA ASN A 370 -22.84 -21.16 -0.37
C ASN A 370 -22.84 -19.62 -0.26
N PRO A 371 -22.24 -18.89 -1.23
CA PRO A 371 -21.95 -17.47 -1.08
C PRO A 371 -23.21 -16.60 -0.98
N TYR A 372 -24.23 -16.81 -1.83
CA TYR A 372 -25.49 -16.04 -1.76
C TYR A 372 -26.25 -16.25 -0.46
N GLN A 373 -26.21 -17.46 0.10
CA GLN A 373 -26.83 -17.75 1.39
C GLN A 373 -26.11 -17.02 2.52
N ALA A 374 -24.77 -17.04 2.53
CA ALA A 374 -23.95 -16.33 3.50
C ALA A 374 -24.15 -14.82 3.41
N LEU A 375 -24.15 -14.26 2.19
CA LEU A 375 -24.42 -12.84 1.96
C LEU A 375 -25.83 -12.47 2.43
N THR A 376 -26.87 -13.24 2.08
CA THR A 376 -28.24 -12.98 2.54
C THR A 376 -28.32 -12.90 4.06
N LYS A 377 -27.59 -13.77 4.78
CA LYS A 377 -27.50 -13.72 6.25
C LYS A 377 -26.78 -12.46 6.74
N ARG A 378 -25.70 -12.02 6.09
CA ARG A 378 -25.00 -10.75 6.43
C ARG A 378 -25.91 -9.54 6.23
N PHE A 379 -26.65 -9.48 5.12
CA PHE A 379 -27.66 -8.45 4.87
C PHE A 379 -28.77 -8.48 5.92
N ALA A 380 -29.25 -9.66 6.32
CA ALA A 380 -30.24 -9.78 7.40
C ALA A 380 -29.74 -9.15 8.72
N VAL A 381 -28.51 -9.44 9.14
CA VAL A 381 -27.96 -8.89 10.39
C VAL A 381 -27.79 -7.37 10.30
N ALA A 382 -27.21 -6.87 9.20
CA ALA A 382 -27.00 -5.42 9.02
C ALA A 382 -28.32 -4.62 8.90
N SER A 383 -29.41 -5.28 8.51
CA SER A 383 -30.74 -4.66 8.43
C SER A 383 -31.37 -4.31 9.77
N ARG A 384 -30.71 -4.64 10.90
CA ARG A 384 -31.21 -4.36 12.26
C ARG A 384 -32.57 -5.01 12.54
N GLY A 385 -32.80 -6.20 11.95
CA GLY A 385 -34.05 -6.94 12.08
C GLY A 385 -35.18 -6.45 11.17
N ALA A 386 -34.95 -5.49 10.28
CA ALA A 386 -35.92 -5.12 9.25
C ALA A 386 -36.11 -6.25 8.22
N PHE A 387 -35.01 -6.82 7.74
CA PHE A 387 -34.97 -7.92 6.79
C PHE A 387 -34.64 -9.21 7.55
N GLN A 388 -35.65 -10.06 7.75
CA GLN A 388 -35.53 -11.34 8.48
C GLN A 388 -35.86 -12.52 7.54
N PRO A 389 -34.96 -12.86 6.61
CA PRO A 389 -35.15 -14.01 5.74
C PRO A 389 -35.04 -15.33 6.52
N THR A 390 -35.98 -16.24 6.27
CA THR A 390 -35.94 -17.63 6.73
C THR A 390 -35.89 -18.57 5.53
N GLU A 391 -35.64 -19.87 5.76
CA GLU A 391 -35.60 -20.88 4.68
C GLU A 391 -34.67 -20.50 3.50
N ILE A 392 -33.51 -19.90 3.81
CA ILE A 392 -32.56 -19.44 2.79
C ILE A 392 -31.93 -20.65 2.12
N SER A 393 -32.10 -20.74 0.81
CA SER A 393 -31.57 -21.82 -0.02
C SER A 393 -30.96 -21.25 -1.28
N ASN A 394 -29.84 -21.84 -1.66
CA ASN A 394 -29.12 -21.59 -2.88
C ASN A 394 -28.79 -22.92 -3.57
N GLU A 395 -28.89 -22.94 -4.89
CA GLU A 395 -28.65 -24.14 -5.71
C GLU A 395 -27.81 -23.74 -6.91
N PHE A 396 -26.62 -24.33 -7.06
CA PHE A 396 -25.70 -24.03 -8.16
C PHE A 396 -25.77 -25.10 -9.25
N ASP A 397 -26.00 -24.67 -10.48
CA ASP A 397 -25.79 -25.43 -11.71
C ASP A 397 -24.53 -24.90 -12.40
N TYR A 398 -23.41 -25.59 -12.16
CA TYR A 398 -22.10 -25.21 -12.71
C TYR A 398 -21.99 -25.41 -14.22
N ASP A 399 -22.75 -26.35 -14.79
CA ASP A 399 -22.76 -26.62 -16.23
C ASP A 399 -23.45 -25.48 -16.97
N GLN A 400 -24.55 -24.97 -16.42
CA GLN A 400 -25.31 -23.86 -16.99
C GLN A 400 -24.84 -22.49 -16.52
N LYS A 401 -23.93 -22.43 -15.53
CA LYS A 401 -23.47 -21.19 -14.90
C LYS A 401 -24.61 -20.37 -14.26
N ILE A 402 -25.57 -21.07 -13.65
CA ILE A 402 -26.75 -20.47 -13.03
C ILE A 402 -26.82 -20.87 -11.55
N ALA A 403 -27.12 -19.90 -10.69
CA ALA A 403 -27.46 -20.13 -9.30
C ALA A 403 -28.92 -19.74 -9.04
N GLY A 404 -29.68 -20.63 -8.39
CA GLY A 404 -30.95 -20.28 -7.78
C GLY A 404 -30.69 -19.68 -6.40
N GLN A 405 -31.39 -18.59 -6.05
CA GLN A 405 -31.41 -18.03 -4.71
C GLN A 405 -32.86 -17.85 -4.25
N SER A 406 -33.20 -18.35 -3.06
CA SER A 406 -34.54 -18.19 -2.48
C SER A 406 -34.55 -18.06 -0.97
N PHE A 407 -35.56 -17.39 -0.43
CA PHE A 407 -35.82 -17.26 1.00
C PHE A 407 -37.27 -16.80 1.25
N VAL A 408 -37.72 -16.88 2.50
CA VAL A 408 -39.04 -16.43 2.96
C VAL A 408 -38.90 -15.17 3.82
N VAL A 409 -39.67 -14.13 3.52
CA VAL A 409 -39.79 -12.92 4.36
C VAL A 409 -41.25 -12.63 4.61
N LYS A 410 -41.64 -12.46 5.89
CA LYS A 410 -43.04 -12.20 6.30
C LYS A 410 -44.04 -13.22 5.70
N GLY A 411 -43.63 -14.48 5.58
CA GLY A 411 -44.45 -15.58 5.05
C GLY A 411 -44.55 -15.65 3.53
N VAL A 412 -43.90 -14.75 2.79
CA VAL A 412 -43.85 -14.76 1.32
C VAL A 412 -42.51 -15.33 0.87
N ARG A 413 -42.54 -16.31 -0.05
CA ARG A 413 -41.33 -16.88 -0.65
C ARG A 413 -40.89 -16.06 -1.86
N TYR A 414 -39.66 -15.59 -1.83
CA TYR A 414 -39.01 -14.90 -2.94
C TYR A 414 -37.96 -15.81 -3.55
N SER A 415 -37.80 -15.73 -4.87
CA SER A 415 -36.75 -16.47 -5.58
C SER A 415 -36.28 -15.71 -6.81
N THR A 416 -35.04 -15.94 -7.20
CA THR A 416 -34.43 -15.42 -8.42
C THR A 416 -33.42 -16.44 -8.99
N LYS A 417 -33.16 -16.33 -10.29
CA LYS A 417 -32.01 -16.96 -10.95
C LYS A 417 -30.92 -15.91 -11.10
N LEU A 418 -29.66 -16.32 -10.95
CA LEU A 418 -28.47 -15.49 -11.00
C LEU A 418 -27.46 -16.17 -11.93
N GLU A 419 -26.77 -15.40 -12.77
CA GLU A 419 -25.72 -15.88 -13.67
C GLU A 419 -24.35 -15.64 -13.06
N PHE A 420 -23.51 -16.67 -12.96
CA PHE A 420 -22.17 -16.53 -12.37
C PHE A 420 -21.09 -16.96 -13.36
N ASN A 421 -19.87 -16.44 -13.21
CA ASN A 421 -18.76 -16.81 -14.11
C ASN A 421 -17.54 -17.27 -13.31
N GLY A 422 -17.38 -18.60 -13.19
CA GLY A 422 -16.35 -19.17 -12.35
C GLY A 422 -16.67 -18.89 -10.88
N ASP A 423 -15.84 -18.08 -10.24
CA ASP A 423 -15.97 -17.63 -8.86
C ASP A 423 -16.59 -16.23 -8.71
N TRP A 424 -16.90 -15.57 -9.82
CA TRP A 424 -17.56 -14.27 -9.84
C TRP A 424 -19.07 -14.40 -9.68
N LEU A 425 -19.61 -13.82 -8.60
CA LEU A 425 -21.05 -13.78 -8.34
C LEU A 425 -21.77 -12.72 -9.19
N ASP A 426 -23.03 -13.00 -9.53
CA ASP A 426 -23.95 -12.05 -10.17
C ASP A 426 -24.30 -10.85 -9.27
N SER A 427 -24.06 -9.64 -9.76
CA SER A 427 -24.47 -8.40 -9.10
C SER A 427 -25.99 -8.18 -9.08
N ALA A 428 -26.75 -8.88 -9.93
CA ALA A 428 -28.22 -8.88 -9.90
C ALA A 428 -28.79 -9.37 -8.55
N PHE A 429 -27.98 -10.04 -7.73
CA PHE A 429 -28.31 -10.38 -6.35
C PHE A 429 -28.70 -9.17 -5.50
N ILE A 430 -28.03 -8.02 -5.66
CA ILE A 430 -28.34 -6.80 -4.91
C ILE A 430 -29.69 -6.24 -5.33
N ALA A 431 -29.95 -6.15 -6.63
CA ALA A 431 -31.23 -5.71 -7.16
C ALA A 431 -32.38 -6.61 -6.68
N PHE A 432 -32.12 -7.92 -6.55
CA PHE A 432 -33.07 -8.85 -5.96
C PHE A 432 -33.36 -8.53 -4.48
N LEU A 433 -32.33 -8.30 -3.65
CA LEU A 433 -32.52 -7.91 -2.25
C LEU A 433 -33.28 -6.59 -2.12
N ASP A 434 -32.90 -5.57 -2.89
CA ASP A 434 -33.54 -4.25 -2.86
C ASP A 434 -35.03 -4.32 -3.19
N ARG A 435 -35.40 -5.12 -4.19
CA ARG A 435 -36.81 -5.36 -4.53
C ARG A 435 -37.57 -5.96 -3.35
N VAL A 436 -37.04 -7.02 -2.74
CA VAL A 436 -37.73 -7.69 -1.62
C VAL A 436 -37.85 -6.76 -0.41
N ILE A 437 -36.82 -5.96 -0.14
CA ILE A 437 -36.84 -5.00 0.97
C ILE A 437 -37.85 -3.89 0.72
N ALA A 438 -37.90 -3.32 -0.48
CA ALA A 438 -38.87 -2.28 -0.84
C ALA A 438 -40.33 -2.77 -0.69
N GLU A 439 -40.60 -4.05 -0.97
CA GLU A 439 -41.93 -4.66 -0.79
C GLU A 439 -42.26 -4.96 0.68
N THR A 440 -41.25 -5.24 1.52
CA THR A 440 -41.47 -5.79 2.86
C THR A 440 -41.21 -4.82 4.00
N VAL A 441 -40.36 -3.81 3.82
CA VAL A 441 -40.01 -2.83 4.86
C VAL A 441 -39.99 -1.42 4.25
N PRO A 442 -41.11 -0.67 4.36
CA PRO A 442 -41.15 0.69 3.83
C PRO A 442 -40.16 1.61 4.57
N ASP A 443 -39.67 2.62 3.85
CA ASP A 443 -38.83 3.73 4.36
C ASP A 443 -37.39 3.40 4.78
N VAL A 444 -36.92 2.19 4.47
CA VAL A 444 -35.52 1.76 4.66
C VAL A 444 -35.00 1.05 3.42
N LYS A 445 -33.68 1.14 3.18
CA LYS A 445 -33.02 0.39 2.11
C LYS A 445 -31.52 0.22 2.38
N PHE A 446 -30.90 -0.69 1.64
CA PHE A 446 -29.46 -0.69 1.50
C PHE A 446 -29.04 0.39 0.51
N TYR A 447 -28.01 1.13 0.88
CA TYR A 447 -27.38 2.13 0.03
C TYR A 447 -25.97 1.66 -0.28
N THR A 448 -25.64 1.61 -1.57
CA THR A 448 -24.25 1.44 -2.02
C THR A 448 -23.45 2.67 -1.62
N LEU A 449 -22.30 2.45 -1.00
CA LEU A 449 -21.34 3.48 -0.64
C LEU A 449 -20.17 3.46 -1.61
N TYR A 450 -19.67 4.64 -1.93
CA TYR A 450 -18.51 4.82 -2.81
C TYR A 450 -17.38 5.54 -2.08
N ASP A 451 -16.15 5.16 -2.42
CA ASP A 451 -14.93 5.94 -2.13
C ASP A 451 -14.27 6.29 -3.47
N GLY A 452 -14.42 7.55 -3.88
CA GLY A 452 -14.10 7.99 -5.24
C GLY A 452 -14.94 7.28 -6.29
N LEU A 453 -14.29 6.40 -7.07
CA LEU A 453 -14.91 5.60 -8.13
C LEU A 453 -15.23 4.16 -7.71
N SER A 454 -14.73 3.73 -6.54
CA SER A 454 -14.84 2.34 -6.09
C SER A 454 -16.05 2.16 -5.18
N GLU A 455 -16.82 1.10 -5.41
CA GLU A 455 -17.81 0.62 -4.45
C GLU A 455 -17.08 0.04 -3.24
N VAL A 456 -17.44 0.49 -2.04
CA VAL A 456 -16.79 0.05 -0.79
C VAL A 456 -17.70 -0.77 0.10
N GLY A 457 -19.01 -0.73 -0.13
CA GLY A 457 -19.97 -1.63 0.52
C GLY A 457 -21.39 -1.10 0.59
N TYR A 458 -22.23 -1.76 1.40
CA TYR A 458 -23.66 -1.48 1.53
C TYR A 458 -24.02 -1.12 2.97
N LEU A 459 -24.75 -0.03 3.15
CA LEU A 459 -25.21 0.45 4.46
C LEU A 459 -26.74 0.51 4.53
N PHE A 460 -27.32 -0.10 5.56
CA PHE A 460 -28.76 -0.08 5.79
C PHE A 460 -29.20 1.18 6.53
N LEU A 461 -30.02 2.02 5.88
CA LEU A 461 -30.37 3.34 6.39
C LEU A 461 -31.87 3.63 6.27
N THR A 462 -32.40 4.35 7.27
CA THR A 462 -33.63 5.13 7.10
C THR A 462 -33.35 6.38 6.27
N GLN A 463 -34.40 7.00 5.72
CA GLN A 463 -34.26 8.28 5.02
C GLN A 463 -33.61 9.37 5.89
N GLN A 464 -33.98 9.44 7.18
CA GLN A 464 -33.41 10.42 8.11
C GLN A 464 -31.92 10.16 8.37
N GLN A 465 -31.51 8.90 8.58
CA GLN A 465 -30.11 8.55 8.79
C GLN A 465 -29.28 8.90 7.56
N ARG A 466 -29.77 8.56 6.37
CA ARG A 466 -29.13 8.92 5.09
C ARG A 466 -28.92 10.43 4.98
N GLN A 467 -29.96 11.23 5.20
CA GLN A 467 -29.89 12.70 5.09
C GLN A 467 -28.85 13.30 6.05
N VAL A 468 -28.78 12.82 7.30
CA VAL A 468 -27.80 13.31 8.26
C VAL A 468 -26.38 12.94 7.82
N LEU A 469 -26.16 11.69 7.39
CA LEU A 469 -24.83 11.23 6.96
C LEU A 469 -24.36 11.94 5.68
N GLU A 470 -25.25 12.21 4.71
CA GLU A 470 -24.94 13.02 3.51
C GLU A 470 -24.62 14.48 3.87
N ALA A 471 -25.40 15.10 4.76
CA ALA A 471 -25.19 16.48 5.18
C ALA A 471 -23.82 16.70 5.86
N GLU A 472 -23.37 15.70 6.63
CA GLU A 472 -22.07 15.68 7.30
C GLU A 472 -20.95 15.12 6.41
N LYS A 473 -21.25 14.81 5.13
CA LYS A 473 -20.30 14.23 4.15
C LYS A 473 -19.61 12.95 4.64
N LEU A 474 -20.34 12.12 5.39
CA LEU A 474 -19.84 10.85 5.92
C LEU A 474 -20.05 9.67 4.96
N ILE A 475 -20.92 9.84 3.97
CA ILE A 475 -21.18 8.86 2.93
C ILE A 475 -21.26 9.53 1.56
N THR A 476 -20.88 8.78 0.54
CA THR A 476 -21.03 9.13 -0.87
C THR A 476 -21.85 8.02 -1.53
N LEU A 477 -22.97 8.38 -2.15
CA LEU A 477 -23.96 7.42 -2.69
C LEU A 477 -23.92 7.28 -4.21
N GLU A 478 -23.13 8.13 -4.87
CA GLU A 478 -22.91 8.12 -6.31
C GLU A 478 -21.40 8.22 -6.56
N PRO A 479 -20.85 7.54 -7.57
CA PRO A 479 -19.43 7.66 -7.90
C PRO A 479 -19.10 9.11 -8.26
N VAL A 480 -17.99 9.62 -7.74
CA VAL A 480 -17.55 10.99 -8.03
C VAL A 480 -17.10 11.05 -9.49
N SER A 481 -17.87 11.70 -10.37
CA SER A 481 -17.50 11.83 -11.77
C SER A 481 -16.19 12.62 -11.90
N THR A 482 -15.21 12.10 -12.65
CA THR A 482 -13.91 12.76 -12.87
C THR A 482 -13.98 13.96 -13.83
N THR A 483 -15.17 14.54 -14.05
CA THR A 483 -15.36 15.65 -15.00
C THR A 483 -14.99 17.03 -14.43
N GLU A 484 -14.53 17.14 -13.19
CA GLU A 484 -14.05 18.42 -12.64
C GLU A 484 -12.55 18.65 -12.93
N THR A 485 -12.32 19.45 -13.97
CA THR A 485 -11.23 20.42 -14.14
C THR A 485 -9.80 19.88 -14.06
N ILE A 486 -9.33 19.31 -15.18
CA ILE A 486 -7.94 19.52 -15.58
C ILE A 486 -7.85 21.02 -15.93
N GLU A 487 -7.57 21.86 -14.94
CA GLU A 487 -7.04 23.20 -15.21
C GLU A 487 -5.77 22.99 -16.01
N LYS A 488 -5.82 23.34 -17.30
CA LYS A 488 -4.62 23.51 -18.10
C LYS A 488 -3.78 24.57 -17.39
N ASP A 489 -2.72 24.13 -16.75
CA ASP A 489 -1.62 24.96 -16.31
C ASP A 489 -0.97 25.57 -17.57
N THR A 490 -1.56 26.66 -18.08
CA THR A 490 -0.94 27.50 -19.10
C THR A 490 0.02 28.43 -18.39
N SER A 491 1.23 27.95 -18.14
CA SER A 491 2.40 28.80 -17.89
C SER A 491 3.02 29.16 -19.24
N ASP A 492 2.87 30.43 -19.61
CA ASP A 492 3.76 31.15 -20.54
C ASP A 492 5.12 31.43 -19.87
#